data_AF-A0A6G8FKZ8-F1
#
_entry.id   AF-A0A6G8FKZ8-F1
#
_cell.length_a   1.000
_cell.length_b   1.000
_cell.length_c   1.000
_cell.angle_alpha   90.00
_cell.angle_beta   90.00
_cell.angle_gamma   90.00
#
_symmetry.space_group_name_H-M   'P 1'
#
loop_
_entity.id
_entity.type
_entity.pdbx_description
1 polymer ?
#
loop_
_entity_poly.entity_id
_entity_poly.type
_entity_poly.pdbx_seq_one_letter_code
_entity_poly.pdbx_strand_id
1 'polypeptide(L)'
;MNAMAFAPIKGDGTPDYSNVAVVFAGTNNVNLMGDTGKTGTGGAIRSMGGYLSPEYKPASAFLEKTLMSVESKPGGRVTDVGGFSQSGAYLMKMTAVYAPVHGFRSVSFDDFGGMQQRTLTTDELAWLKENPQAFLRYRNARSFAAYSLRDHMYGTIVSVSLKEHDTLARYFDGDALNLDRLAKDGHFVSGMSAEQVALAARTFLKDNPSWMSGSSEKERIAARIKE
;
A
#
# COMPACT_ATOMS: atom_id res chain seq x y z
N MET A 1 7.52 13.64 10.85
CA MET A 1 6.94 12.29 10.63
C MET A 1 5.46 12.46 10.71
N ASN A 2 4.74 12.08 9.67
CA ASN A 2 3.29 12.23 9.58
C ASN A 2 2.64 10.88 9.90
N ALA A 3 2.09 10.77 11.10
CA ALA A 3 1.35 9.60 11.56
C ALA A 3 0.08 10.04 12.28
N MET A 4 -0.98 9.25 12.17
CA MET A 4 -2.25 9.47 12.85
C MET A 4 -2.80 8.15 13.36
N ALA A 5 -3.39 8.18 14.54
CA ALA A 5 -4.20 7.08 15.07
C ALA A 5 -5.63 7.59 15.22
N PHE A 6 -6.62 6.79 14.83
CA PHE A 6 -8.03 7.16 14.93
C PHE A 6 -8.87 5.97 15.36
N ALA A 7 -9.90 6.27 16.15
CA ALA A 7 -10.90 5.34 16.61
C ALA A 7 -12.26 5.76 16.01
N PRO A 8 -13.08 4.83 15.52
CA PRO A 8 -14.47 5.09 15.17
C PRO A 8 -15.24 5.65 16.36
N ILE A 9 -16.39 6.26 16.10
CA ILE A 9 -17.31 6.73 17.14
C ILE A 9 -18.48 5.76 17.22
N LYS A 10 -18.79 5.31 18.45
CA LYS A 10 -19.95 4.46 18.73
C LYS A 10 -21.25 5.25 18.62
N GLY A 11 -22.38 4.53 18.62
CA GLY A 11 -23.71 5.15 18.60
C GLY A 11 -24.00 6.07 19.79
N ASP A 12 -23.27 5.94 20.90
CA ASP A 12 -23.36 6.80 22.09
C ASP A 12 -22.44 8.04 22.04
N GLY A 13 -21.71 8.25 20.94
CA GLY A 13 -20.78 9.38 20.77
C GLY A 13 -19.39 9.17 21.39
N THR A 14 -19.12 8.03 22.02
CA THR A 14 -17.79 7.73 22.60
C THR A 14 -16.87 7.03 21.60
N PRO A 15 -15.54 7.14 21.73
CA PRO A 15 -14.60 6.42 20.87
C PRO A 15 -14.67 4.90 21.04
N ASP A 16 -14.64 4.18 19.92
CA ASP A 16 -14.50 2.73 19.88
C ASP A 16 -13.04 2.32 19.84
N TYR A 17 -12.46 2.14 21.02
CA TYR A 17 -11.09 1.67 21.16
C TYR A 17 -10.89 0.21 20.74
N SER A 18 -11.95 -0.57 20.48
CA SER A 18 -11.82 -1.97 20.04
C SER A 18 -11.39 -2.12 18.58
N ASN A 19 -11.42 -1.03 17.82
CA ASN A 19 -11.10 -0.97 16.39
C ASN A 19 -10.32 0.31 16.07
N VAL A 20 -9.07 0.40 16.52
CA VAL A 20 -8.20 1.55 16.24
C VAL A 20 -7.35 1.28 15.01
N ALA A 21 -7.31 2.26 14.10
CA ALA A 21 -6.42 2.24 12.95
C ALA A 21 -5.30 3.26 13.12
N VAL A 22 -4.11 2.92 12.60
CA VAL A 22 -2.92 3.78 12.58
C VAL A 22 -2.47 3.96 11.15
N VAL A 23 -2.21 5.19 10.70
CA VAL A 23 -1.78 5.47 9.33
C VAL A 23 -0.49 6.28 9.32
N PHE A 24 0.43 5.91 8.43
CA PHE A 24 1.70 6.57 8.19
C PHE A 24 1.77 7.12 6.76
N ALA A 25 2.28 8.35 6.62
CA ALA A 25 2.58 8.93 5.31
C ALA A 25 4.09 8.86 5.02
N GLY A 26 4.45 8.50 3.78
CA GLY A 26 5.82 8.23 3.36
C GLY A 26 6.76 9.43 3.25
N THR A 27 6.29 10.67 3.36
CA THR A 27 7.18 11.84 3.20
C THR A 27 6.73 12.99 4.10
N ASN A 28 7.70 13.60 4.81
CA ASN A 28 7.51 14.94 5.36
C ASN A 28 7.82 15.93 4.23
N ASN A 29 6.88 16.82 3.91
CA ASN A 29 7.09 17.84 2.89
C ASN A 29 8.12 18.85 3.40
N VAL A 30 9.31 18.84 2.79
CA VAL A 30 10.40 19.78 3.09
C VAL A 30 10.08 21.24 2.70
N ASN A 31 8.90 21.49 2.11
CA ASN A 31 8.51 22.79 1.54
C ASN A 31 7.23 23.40 2.13
N LEU A 32 6.62 22.80 3.16
CA LEU A 32 5.62 23.53 3.96
C LEU A 32 6.40 24.36 4.99
N MET A 33 6.44 25.68 4.78
CA MET A 33 7.22 26.62 5.60
C MET A 33 6.94 26.40 7.10
N GLY A 34 7.91 25.79 7.79
CA GLY A 34 7.86 25.51 9.23
C GLY A 34 8.11 24.04 9.61
N ASP A 35 8.08 23.10 8.67
CA ASP A 35 8.27 21.68 8.99
C ASP A 35 9.76 21.29 8.99
N THR A 36 10.36 21.15 10.17
CA THR A 36 11.78 20.75 10.36
C THR A 36 11.99 19.23 10.18
N GLY A 37 11.15 18.60 9.36
CA GLY A 37 11.24 17.19 8.99
C GLY A 37 12.41 16.94 8.03
N LYS A 38 13.43 16.22 8.52
CA LYS A 38 14.65 15.85 7.78
C LYS A 38 14.35 15.33 6.35
N THR A 39 15.14 15.84 5.41
CA THR A 39 15.18 15.62 3.95
C THR A 39 14.41 14.40 3.41
N GLY A 40 13.15 14.60 3.01
CA GLY A 40 12.30 13.57 2.39
C GLY A 40 12.88 12.91 1.13
N THR A 41 13.80 13.57 0.42
CA THR A 41 14.53 13.02 -0.74
C THR A 41 15.73 12.15 -0.33
N GLY A 42 16.40 12.48 0.79
CA GLY A 42 17.57 11.74 1.28
C GLY A 42 17.20 10.42 1.97
N GLY A 43 16.04 10.39 2.64
CA GLY A 43 15.45 9.17 3.20
C GLY A 43 15.05 8.15 2.13
N ALA A 44 14.47 8.60 1.02
CA ALA A 44 14.12 7.76 -0.13
C ALA A 44 15.36 7.07 -0.73
N ILE A 45 16.43 7.84 -0.98
CA ILE A 45 17.67 7.33 -1.58
C ILE A 45 18.39 6.35 -0.64
N ARG A 46 18.43 6.61 0.67
CA ARG A 46 19.01 5.67 1.65
C ARG A 46 18.21 4.37 1.77
N SER A 47 16.88 4.45 1.65
CA SER A 47 16.00 3.27 1.67
C SER A 47 16.18 2.39 0.44
N MET A 48 16.50 2.98 -0.71
CA MET A 48 16.90 2.24 -1.93
C MET A 48 18.25 1.51 -1.77
N GLY A 49 19.09 1.91 -0.81
CA GLY A 49 20.36 1.27 -0.48
C GLY A 49 20.28 0.07 0.48
N GLY A 50 19.08 -0.31 0.94
CA GLY A 50 18.89 -1.41 1.89
C GLY A 50 19.03 -1.03 3.36
N TYR A 51 18.95 0.27 3.69
CA TYR A 51 18.92 0.76 5.06
C TYR A 51 17.48 1.09 5.50
N LEU A 52 17.17 0.89 6.79
CA LEU A 52 15.93 1.38 7.38
C LEU A 52 15.79 2.88 7.13
N SER A 53 14.62 3.30 6.65
CA SER A 53 14.35 4.72 6.44
C SER A 53 14.54 5.48 7.77
N PRO A 54 15.09 6.70 7.77
CA PRO A 54 15.22 7.52 8.98
C PRO A 54 13.91 7.71 9.76
N GLU A 55 12.77 7.58 9.06
CA GLU A 55 11.42 7.67 9.60
C GLU A 55 10.99 6.40 10.36
N TYR A 56 11.68 5.25 10.21
CA TYR A 56 11.34 4.03 10.94
C TYR A 56 11.33 4.22 12.45
N LYS A 57 12.41 4.77 13.02
CA LYS A 57 12.52 4.93 14.48
C LYS A 57 11.36 5.76 15.07
N PRO A 58 11.06 6.96 14.56
CA PRO A 58 9.93 7.72 15.08
C PRO A 58 8.58 7.03 14.78
N ALA A 59 8.42 6.33 13.65
CA ALA A 59 7.19 5.61 13.32
C ALA A 59 6.94 4.44 14.28
N SER A 60 8.00 3.67 14.57
CA SER A 60 8.00 2.57 15.54
C SER A 60 7.64 3.06 16.93
N ALA A 61 8.24 4.16 17.38
CA ALA A 61 7.94 4.75 18.69
C ALA A 61 6.50 5.28 18.78
N PHE A 62 5.97 5.85 17.69
CA PHE A 62 4.57 6.27 17.63
C PHE A 62 3.62 5.08 17.69
N LEU A 63 3.90 4.01 16.94
CA LEU A 63 3.10 2.79 16.95
C LEU A 63 3.10 2.16 18.34
N GLU A 64 4.28 1.98 18.96
CA GLU A 64 4.43 1.43 20.29
C GLU A 64 3.64 2.23 21.34
N LYS A 65 3.79 3.56 21.34
CA LYS A 65 3.03 4.43 22.23
C LYS A 65 1.51 4.31 22.00
N THR A 66 1.09 4.17 20.75
CA THR A 66 -0.33 4.00 20.40
C THR A 66 -0.86 2.66 20.88
N LEU A 67 -0.13 1.57 20.64
CA LEU A 67 -0.45 0.23 21.13
C LEU A 67 -0.64 0.24 22.64
N MET A 68 0.35 0.75 23.39
CA MET A 68 0.26 0.87 24.85
C MET A 68 -0.95 1.70 25.30
N SER A 69 -1.21 2.82 24.64
CA SER A 69 -2.33 3.70 25.02
C SER A 69 -3.69 3.06 24.73
N VAL A 70 -3.84 2.36 23.60
CA VAL A 70 -5.08 1.72 23.19
C VAL A 70 -5.33 0.47 24.03
N GLU A 71 -4.35 -0.39 24.20
CA GLU A 71 -4.47 -1.65 24.95
C GLU A 71 -4.69 -1.43 26.46
N SER A 72 -4.34 -0.24 26.98
CA SER A 72 -4.71 0.16 28.34
C SER A 72 -6.21 0.41 28.53
N LYS A 73 -6.98 0.54 27.44
CA LYS A 73 -8.44 0.71 27.48
C LYS A 73 -9.14 -0.65 27.52
N PRO A 74 -10.30 -0.77 28.17
CA PRO A 74 -11.07 -2.01 28.18
C PRO A 74 -11.40 -2.48 26.76
N GLY A 75 -10.90 -3.66 26.39
CA GLY A 75 -11.07 -4.23 25.05
C GLY A 75 -10.37 -3.47 23.93
N GLY A 76 -9.44 -2.56 24.26
CA GLY A 76 -8.77 -1.71 23.28
C GLY A 76 -7.81 -2.50 22.40
N ARG A 77 -7.91 -2.31 21.08
CA ARG A 77 -7.06 -2.99 20.08
C ARG A 77 -6.75 -2.07 18.91
N VAL A 78 -5.51 -2.10 18.47
CA VAL A 78 -5.14 -1.64 17.12
C VAL A 78 -5.41 -2.80 16.17
N THR A 79 -6.24 -2.59 15.15
CA THR A 79 -6.64 -3.64 14.20
C THR A 79 -5.95 -3.49 12.86
N ASP A 80 -5.69 -2.26 12.44
CA ASP A 80 -5.19 -1.95 11.09
C ASP A 80 -4.09 -0.89 11.13
N VAL A 81 -2.98 -1.16 10.44
CA VAL A 81 -1.86 -0.24 10.30
C VAL A 81 -1.60 0.03 8.80
N GLY A 82 -1.88 1.25 8.36
CA GLY A 82 -1.76 1.68 6.97
C GLY A 82 -0.46 2.43 6.68
N GLY A 83 0.08 2.26 5.47
CA GLY A 83 1.21 3.02 4.97
C GLY A 83 1.07 3.35 3.49
N PHE A 84 1.49 4.54 3.09
CA PHE A 84 1.58 4.97 1.69
C PHE A 84 3.01 5.36 1.28
N SER A 85 3.39 5.02 0.05
CA SER A 85 4.69 5.37 -0.55
C SER A 85 5.86 4.80 0.26
N GLN A 86 6.85 5.61 0.62
CA GLN A 86 8.03 5.18 1.38
C GLN A 86 7.69 4.58 2.75
N SER A 87 6.51 4.85 3.31
CA SER A 87 6.11 4.26 4.59
C SER A 87 5.74 2.78 4.50
N GLY A 88 5.34 2.29 3.33
CA GLY A 88 5.12 0.86 3.09
C GLY A 88 6.37 0.02 3.38
N ALA A 89 7.54 0.61 3.18
CA ALA A 89 8.84 -0.02 3.34
C ALA A 89 9.11 -0.40 4.80
N TYR A 90 8.99 0.57 5.71
CA TYR A 90 9.21 0.33 7.13
C TYR A 90 7.99 -0.31 7.81
N LEU A 91 6.81 -0.24 7.19
CA LEU A 91 5.62 -0.98 7.64
C LEU A 91 5.82 -2.48 7.56
N MET A 92 6.55 -3.01 6.58
CA MET A 92 6.92 -4.44 6.53
C MET A 92 7.65 -4.87 7.82
N LYS A 93 8.67 -4.12 8.22
CA LYS A 93 9.43 -4.37 9.46
C LYS A 93 8.53 -4.23 10.69
N MET A 94 7.75 -3.16 10.80
CA MET A 94 6.83 -2.98 11.93
C MET A 94 5.79 -4.11 12.02
N THR A 95 5.31 -4.61 10.88
CA THR A 95 4.37 -5.74 10.85
C THR A 95 5.04 -6.99 11.39
N ALA A 96 6.24 -7.33 10.91
CA ALA A 96 6.95 -8.50 11.38
C ALA A 96 7.34 -8.45 12.87
N VAL A 97 7.59 -7.25 13.40
CA VAL A 97 7.97 -7.06 14.82
C VAL A 97 6.76 -7.05 15.74
N TYR A 98 5.71 -6.29 15.41
CA TYR A 98 4.62 -5.99 16.35
C TYR A 98 3.36 -6.82 16.10
N ALA A 99 3.02 -7.17 14.85
CA ALA A 99 1.80 -7.94 14.57
C ALA A 99 1.77 -9.34 15.22
N PRO A 100 2.89 -10.09 15.40
CA PRO A 100 2.87 -11.37 16.10
C PRO A 100 2.34 -11.28 17.55
N VAL A 101 2.57 -10.15 18.21
CA VAL A 101 2.20 -9.92 19.62
C VAL A 101 0.86 -9.22 19.72
N HIS A 102 0.62 -8.21 18.89
CA HIS A 102 -0.54 -7.32 19.00
C HIS A 102 -1.71 -7.73 18.10
N GLY A 103 -1.47 -8.53 17.06
CA GLY A 103 -2.50 -9.12 16.21
C GLY A 103 -3.20 -8.16 15.25
N PHE A 104 -2.56 -7.03 14.90
CA PHE A 104 -3.05 -6.13 13.85
C PHE A 104 -2.67 -6.64 12.46
N ARG A 105 -3.34 -6.11 11.43
CA ARG A 105 -2.97 -6.28 10.02
C ARG A 105 -2.39 -4.99 9.49
N SER A 106 -1.52 -5.11 8.51
CA SER A 106 -0.93 -3.96 7.83
C SER A 106 -1.36 -3.89 6.37
N VAL A 107 -1.61 -2.68 5.88
CA VAL A 107 -1.90 -2.41 4.47
C VAL A 107 -0.92 -1.37 3.96
N SER A 108 -0.20 -1.69 2.89
CA SER A 108 0.66 -0.73 2.18
C SER A 108 0.12 -0.40 0.80
N PHE A 109 0.24 0.86 0.43
CA PHE A 109 -0.12 1.41 -0.87
C PHE A 109 1.11 2.02 -1.52
N ASP A 110 1.42 1.57 -2.74
CA ASP A 110 2.57 1.99 -3.53
C ASP A 110 3.94 1.92 -2.81
N ASP A 111 4.26 0.75 -2.27
CA ASP A 111 5.49 0.52 -1.49
C ASP A 111 6.78 0.53 -2.35
N PHE A 112 7.69 1.48 -2.08
CA PHE A 112 9.03 1.60 -2.70
C PHE A 112 10.14 0.81 -1.98
N GLY A 113 9.80 -0.04 -1.02
CA GLY A 113 10.69 -0.57 0.02
C GLY A 113 11.36 -1.92 -0.20
N GLY A 114 11.46 -2.48 -1.39
CA GLY A 114 11.90 -3.89 -1.52
C GLY A 114 13.34 -4.21 -1.13
N MET A 115 14.17 -3.22 -0.82
CA MET A 115 15.47 -3.44 -0.18
C MET A 115 15.41 -3.51 1.35
N GLN A 116 14.26 -3.15 1.96
CA GLN A 116 14.05 -3.24 3.41
C GLN A 116 13.99 -4.67 3.92
N GLN A 117 13.69 -5.66 3.07
CA GLN A 117 13.75 -7.07 3.45
C GLN A 117 15.10 -7.47 4.07
N ARG A 118 16.19 -6.79 3.67
CA ARG A 118 17.54 -6.99 4.21
C ARG A 118 17.70 -6.50 5.66
N THR A 119 16.74 -5.75 6.16
CA THR A 119 16.71 -5.23 7.53
C THR A 119 15.90 -6.12 8.47
N LEU A 120 15.21 -7.11 7.92
CA LEU A 120 14.48 -8.11 8.72
C LEU A 120 15.42 -9.25 9.12
N THR A 121 15.16 -9.81 10.30
CA THR A 121 15.81 -11.03 10.77
C THR A 121 15.22 -12.25 10.06
N THR A 122 15.89 -13.40 10.16
CA THR A 122 15.37 -14.66 9.61
C THR A 122 13.99 -15.00 10.14
N ASP A 123 13.76 -14.83 11.45
CA ASP A 123 12.49 -15.16 12.11
C ASP A 123 11.36 -14.23 11.67
N GLU A 124 11.66 -12.93 11.53
CA GLU A 124 10.71 -11.95 11.04
C GLU A 124 10.30 -12.21 9.58
N LEU A 125 11.26 -12.60 8.73
CA LEU A 125 10.98 -13.00 7.35
C LEU A 125 10.16 -14.28 7.28
N ALA A 126 10.49 -15.28 8.10
CA ALA A 126 9.74 -16.52 8.19
C ALA A 126 8.29 -16.26 8.62
N TRP A 127 8.09 -15.43 9.65
CA TRP A 127 6.75 -15.08 10.13
C TRP A 127 5.92 -14.38 9.05
N LEU A 128 6.48 -13.41 8.32
CA LEU A 128 5.76 -12.74 7.21
C LEU A 128 5.38 -13.71 6.08
N LYS A 129 6.20 -14.72 5.84
CA LYS A 129 5.94 -15.75 4.82
C LYS A 129 4.85 -16.72 5.27
N GLU A 130 4.81 -17.07 6.55
CA GLU A 130 3.78 -17.94 7.14
C GLU A 130 2.46 -17.19 7.38
N ASN A 131 2.50 -15.86 7.49
CA ASN A 131 1.35 -15.01 7.76
C ASN A 131 1.13 -13.94 6.67
N PRO A 132 0.98 -14.34 5.39
CA PRO A 132 0.85 -13.38 4.29
C PRO A 132 -0.37 -12.47 4.41
N GLN A 133 -1.43 -12.92 5.10
CA GLN A 133 -2.64 -12.14 5.39
C GLN A 133 -2.40 -10.98 6.37
N ALA A 134 -1.34 -11.02 7.17
CA ALA A 134 -1.01 -9.96 8.12
C ALA A 134 -0.44 -8.72 7.41
N PHE A 135 0.00 -8.85 6.15
CA PHE A 135 0.56 -7.74 5.39
C PHE A 135 0.03 -7.71 3.95
N LEU A 136 -0.98 -6.87 3.71
CA LEU A 136 -1.53 -6.62 2.39
C LEU A 136 -0.79 -5.48 1.68
N ARG A 137 -0.51 -5.63 0.40
CA ARG A 137 0.32 -4.70 -0.38
C ARG A 137 -0.31 -4.43 -1.74
N TYR A 138 -0.82 -3.21 -1.92
CA TYR A 138 -1.26 -2.70 -3.21
C TYR A 138 -0.10 -2.05 -3.94
N ARG A 139 0.31 -2.63 -5.06
CA ARG A 139 1.46 -2.17 -5.86
C ARG A 139 1.01 -1.62 -7.21
N ASN A 140 1.37 -0.38 -7.49
CA ASN A 140 1.15 0.24 -8.79
C ASN A 140 2.18 -0.29 -9.80
N ALA A 141 1.70 -0.82 -10.92
CA ALA A 141 2.47 -1.62 -11.87
C ALA A 141 2.77 -0.92 -13.21
N ARG A 142 2.25 0.29 -13.45
CA ARG A 142 2.27 0.94 -14.78
C ARG A 142 3.48 1.86 -15.05
N SER A 143 4.59 1.70 -14.34
CA SER A 143 5.63 2.72 -14.32
C SER A 143 7.04 2.22 -14.02
N PHE A 144 8.02 3.12 -13.82
CA PHE A 144 9.40 2.81 -13.38
C PHE A 144 9.45 1.87 -12.15
N ALA A 145 8.36 1.78 -11.38
CA ALA A 145 8.10 0.76 -10.36
C ALA A 145 8.23 -0.70 -10.88
N ALA A 146 7.89 -0.98 -12.14
CA ALA A 146 8.10 -2.27 -12.79
C ALA A 146 9.59 -2.62 -13.00
N TYR A 147 10.49 -1.62 -12.95
CA TYR A 147 11.95 -1.77 -12.94
C TYR A 147 12.55 -1.59 -11.53
N SER A 148 11.72 -1.38 -10.49
CA SER A 148 12.17 -0.96 -9.17
C SER A 148 12.39 -2.16 -8.24
N LEU A 149 13.39 -2.03 -7.37
CA LEU A 149 13.88 -2.95 -6.34
C LEU A 149 12.81 -3.32 -5.28
N ARG A 150 11.59 -3.69 -5.68
CA ARG A 150 10.45 -4.04 -4.84
C ARG A 150 10.49 -5.53 -4.49
N ASP A 151 10.05 -5.86 -3.29
CA ASP A 151 9.92 -7.25 -2.86
C ASP A 151 8.64 -7.86 -3.44
N HIS A 152 8.71 -9.14 -3.81
CA HIS A 152 7.61 -9.93 -4.35
C HIS A 152 7.29 -11.17 -3.49
N MET A 153 7.96 -11.34 -2.35
CA MET A 153 7.93 -12.58 -1.58
C MET A 153 7.10 -12.49 -0.31
N TYR A 154 7.01 -11.32 0.33
CA TYR A 154 6.43 -11.19 1.66
C TYR A 154 5.11 -10.41 1.65
N GLY A 155 4.10 -10.99 2.30
CA GLY A 155 2.73 -10.47 2.35
C GLY A 155 1.86 -10.87 1.16
N THR A 156 0.59 -10.51 1.25
CA THR A 156 -0.38 -10.63 0.15
C THR A 156 -0.21 -9.47 -0.80
N ILE A 157 0.07 -9.76 -2.07
CA ILE A 157 0.38 -8.74 -3.07
C ILE A 157 -0.76 -8.61 -4.07
N VAL A 158 -1.31 -7.40 -4.19
CA VAL A 158 -2.28 -7.00 -5.22
C VAL A 158 -1.59 -6.04 -6.17
N SER A 159 -1.37 -6.47 -7.41
CA SER A 159 -0.81 -5.62 -8.46
C SER A 159 -1.94 -4.87 -9.16
N VAL A 160 -1.77 -3.56 -9.35
CA VAL A 160 -2.75 -2.68 -9.99
C VAL A 160 -2.07 -1.85 -11.06
N SER A 161 -2.60 -1.79 -12.28
CA SER A 161 -2.00 -1.06 -13.40
C SER A 161 -2.32 0.45 -13.39
N LEU A 162 -2.30 1.08 -12.21
CA LEU A 162 -2.45 2.54 -12.06
C LEU A 162 -1.14 3.27 -12.33
N LYS A 163 -1.25 4.59 -12.57
CA LYS A 163 -0.11 5.50 -12.62
C LYS A 163 0.66 5.48 -11.27
N GLU A 164 1.92 5.90 -11.29
CA GLU A 164 2.73 6.00 -10.05
C GLU A 164 2.04 6.85 -9.01
N HIS A 165 2.21 6.46 -7.75
CA HIS A 165 1.85 7.28 -6.61
C HIS A 165 0.35 7.59 -6.51
N ASP A 166 -0.50 6.76 -7.13
CA ASP A 166 -1.95 6.77 -6.94
C ASP A 166 -2.31 6.04 -5.64
N THR A 167 -3.19 6.64 -4.84
CA THR A 167 -3.62 6.14 -3.53
C THR A 167 -4.68 5.04 -3.62
N LEU A 168 -5.20 4.75 -4.81
CA LEU A 168 -6.33 3.84 -5.04
C LEU A 168 -7.64 4.26 -4.35
N ALA A 169 -7.67 5.40 -3.65
CA ALA A 169 -8.77 5.78 -2.76
C ALA A 169 -10.13 5.79 -3.49
N ARG A 170 -10.15 6.23 -4.76
CA ARG A 170 -11.36 6.26 -5.59
C ARG A 170 -11.87 4.89 -6.03
N TYR A 171 -11.16 3.81 -5.72
CA TYR A 171 -11.50 2.44 -6.11
C TYR A 171 -11.93 1.57 -4.93
N PHE A 172 -12.07 2.12 -3.73
CA PHE A 172 -12.59 1.40 -2.58
C PHE A 172 -14.06 1.72 -2.33
N ASP A 173 -14.82 0.69 -1.96
CA ASP A 173 -16.15 0.78 -1.35
C ASP A 173 -16.04 0.21 0.07
N GLY A 174 -15.81 1.10 1.04
CA GLY A 174 -15.37 0.68 2.38
C GLY A 174 -14.00 -0.02 2.29
N ASP A 175 -13.92 -1.25 2.77
CA ASP A 175 -12.68 -2.04 2.76
C ASP A 175 -12.49 -2.86 1.46
N ALA A 176 -13.48 -2.87 0.58
CA ALA A 176 -13.48 -3.68 -0.63
C ALA A 176 -12.96 -2.92 -1.84
N LEU A 177 -11.97 -3.48 -2.53
CA LEU A 177 -11.51 -2.95 -3.81
C LEU A 177 -12.54 -3.22 -4.92
N ASN A 178 -13.05 -2.18 -5.55
CA ASN A 178 -14.04 -2.24 -6.61
C ASN A 178 -13.38 -2.54 -7.97
N LEU A 179 -13.33 -3.84 -8.30
CA LEU A 179 -12.75 -4.33 -9.56
C LEU A 179 -13.54 -3.86 -10.79
N ASP A 180 -14.85 -3.65 -10.69
CA ASP A 180 -15.66 -3.16 -11.80
C ASP A 180 -15.31 -1.71 -12.16
N ARG A 181 -15.07 -0.86 -11.16
CA ARG A 181 -14.66 0.53 -11.34
C ARG A 181 -13.26 0.59 -11.97
N LEU A 182 -12.34 -0.26 -11.51
CA LEU A 182 -11.01 -0.39 -12.10
C LEU A 182 -11.09 -0.85 -13.57
N ALA A 183 -11.91 -1.86 -13.86
CA ALA A 183 -12.08 -2.37 -15.22
C ALA A 183 -12.71 -1.32 -16.14
N LYS A 184 -13.73 -0.59 -15.67
CA LYS A 184 -14.36 0.51 -16.42
C LYS A 184 -13.36 1.61 -16.76
N ASP A 185 -12.42 1.90 -15.87
CA ASP A 185 -11.36 2.90 -16.06
C ASP A 185 -10.13 2.36 -16.82
N GLY A 186 -10.16 1.12 -17.30
CA GLY A 186 -9.08 0.54 -18.10
C GLY A 186 -7.86 0.14 -17.28
N HIS A 187 -8.03 -0.17 -15.99
CA HIS A 187 -6.99 -0.66 -15.11
C HIS A 187 -7.10 -2.17 -14.89
N PHE A 188 -5.97 -2.86 -14.95
CA PHE A 188 -5.83 -4.28 -14.67
C PHE A 188 -5.45 -4.48 -13.21
N VAL A 189 -6.12 -5.40 -12.53
CA VAL A 189 -5.86 -5.75 -11.13
C VAL A 189 -5.87 -7.27 -10.94
N SER A 190 -5.00 -7.78 -10.07
CA SER A 190 -5.03 -9.18 -9.64
C SER A 190 -6.42 -9.56 -9.10
N GLY A 191 -6.98 -10.68 -9.58
CA GLY A 191 -8.29 -11.18 -9.14
C GLY A 191 -9.48 -10.76 -10.01
N MET A 192 -9.24 -10.04 -11.12
CA MET A 192 -10.29 -9.77 -12.10
C MET A 192 -10.77 -11.04 -12.82
N SER A 193 -12.08 -11.08 -13.12
CA SER A 193 -12.71 -12.05 -14.04
C SER A 193 -12.28 -11.81 -15.49
N ALA A 194 -12.53 -12.79 -16.37
CA ALA A 194 -12.25 -12.66 -17.79
C ALA A 194 -13.02 -11.49 -18.43
N GLU A 195 -14.27 -11.28 -18.01
CA GLU A 195 -15.14 -10.20 -18.48
C GLU A 195 -14.59 -8.82 -18.05
N GLN A 196 -14.13 -8.71 -16.81
CA GLN A 196 -13.49 -7.50 -16.29
C GLN A 196 -12.17 -7.20 -17.01
N VAL A 197 -11.34 -8.22 -17.25
CA VAL A 197 -10.09 -8.07 -18.03
C VAL A 197 -10.39 -7.61 -19.45
N ALA A 198 -11.39 -8.19 -20.10
CA ALA A 198 -11.80 -7.78 -21.44
C ALA A 198 -12.29 -6.32 -21.46
N LEU A 199 -13.13 -5.92 -20.50
CA LEU A 199 -13.57 -4.54 -20.34
C LEU A 199 -12.39 -3.58 -20.13
N ALA A 200 -11.49 -3.91 -19.21
CA ALA A 200 -10.29 -3.13 -18.92
C ALA A 200 -9.42 -2.94 -20.17
N ALA A 201 -9.18 -4.02 -20.93
CA ALA A 201 -8.41 -3.96 -22.17
C ALA A 201 -9.07 -3.06 -23.21
N ARG A 202 -10.40 -3.17 -23.40
CA ARG A 202 -11.14 -2.32 -24.35
C ARG A 202 -11.04 -0.84 -23.97
N THR A 203 -11.22 -0.49 -22.70
CA THR A 203 -11.08 0.91 -22.24
C THR A 203 -9.63 1.38 -22.38
N PHE A 204 -8.66 0.59 -21.91
CA PHE A 204 -7.24 0.94 -21.98
C PHE A 204 -6.80 1.29 -23.40
N LEU A 205 -7.20 0.48 -24.40
CA LEU A 205 -6.83 0.68 -25.80
C LEU A 205 -7.48 1.94 -26.38
N LYS A 206 -8.72 2.25 -26.01
CA LYS A 206 -9.37 3.52 -26.40
C LYS A 206 -8.57 4.73 -25.92
N ASP A 207 -8.08 4.67 -24.69
CA ASP A 207 -7.34 5.77 -24.06
C ASP A 207 -5.85 5.82 -24.46
N ASN A 208 -5.33 4.75 -25.07
CA ASN A 208 -3.92 4.61 -25.44
C ASN A 208 -3.77 4.16 -26.90
N PRO A 209 -4.26 4.95 -27.88
CA PRO A 209 -4.32 4.55 -29.29
C PRO A 209 -2.95 4.31 -29.94
N SER A 210 -1.87 4.85 -29.37
CA SER A 210 -0.49 4.59 -29.80
C SER A 210 -0.08 3.13 -29.60
N TRP A 211 -0.67 2.41 -28.64
CA TRP A 211 -0.45 0.97 -28.46
C TRP A 211 -1.07 0.12 -29.59
N MET A 212 -1.87 0.74 -30.46
CA MET A 212 -2.47 0.09 -31.64
C MET A 212 -1.74 0.44 -32.96
N SER A 213 -0.55 1.06 -32.92
CA SER A 213 0.19 1.42 -34.14
C SER A 213 0.97 0.21 -34.72
N GLY A 214 0.27 -0.59 -35.51
CA GLY A 214 0.78 -1.70 -36.32
C GLY A 214 -0.37 -2.27 -37.15
N SER A 215 -0.33 -2.07 -38.47
CA SER A 215 -1.50 -2.07 -39.38
C SER A 215 -2.14 -3.44 -39.71
N SER A 216 -1.95 -4.48 -38.89
CA SER A 216 -2.71 -5.74 -38.97
C SER A 216 -3.48 -6.07 -37.69
N GLU A 217 -3.07 -5.49 -36.56
CA GLU A 217 -3.66 -5.74 -35.24
C GLU A 217 -4.77 -4.73 -34.92
N LYS A 218 -4.71 -3.54 -35.52
CA LYS A 218 -5.70 -2.47 -35.40
C LYS A 218 -7.11 -2.92 -35.84
N GLU A 219 -7.22 -3.69 -36.91
CA GLU A 219 -8.49 -4.25 -37.40
C GLU A 219 -8.99 -5.42 -36.55
N ARG A 220 -8.08 -6.29 -36.08
CA ARG A 220 -8.41 -7.43 -35.19
C ARG A 220 -8.87 -6.99 -33.80
N ILE A 221 -8.25 -5.96 -33.25
CA ILE A 221 -8.64 -5.35 -31.96
C ILE A 221 -9.93 -4.56 -32.12
N ALA A 222 -10.09 -3.77 -33.20
CA ALA A 222 -11.34 -3.07 -33.47
C ALA A 222 -12.53 -4.03 -33.66
N ALA A 223 -12.31 -5.23 -34.21
CA ALA A 223 -13.30 -6.30 -34.27
C ALA A 223 -13.65 -6.86 -32.88
N ARG A 224 -12.66 -7.13 -32.03
CA ARG A 224 -12.85 -7.62 -30.64
C ARG A 224 -13.41 -6.58 -29.67
N ILE A 225 -13.30 -5.29 -29.96
CA ILE A 225 -13.92 -4.22 -29.17
C ILE A 225 -15.43 -4.09 -29.46
N LYS A 226 -15.89 -4.55 -30.62
CA LYS A 226 -17.30 -4.47 -31.06
C LYS A 226 -18.18 -5.65 -30.59
N GLU A 227 -17.58 -6.72 -30.09
CA GLU A 227 -18.24 -7.82 -29.35
C GLU A 227 -18.26 -7.52 -27.83
#